data_AF-A0A259PS64-F1
#
_entry.id   AF-A0A259PS64-F1
#
_cell.length_a   1.000
_cell.length_b   1.000
_cell.length_c   1.000
_cell.angle_alpha   90.00
_cell.angle_beta   90.00
_cell.angle_gamma   90.00
#
_symmetry.space_group_name_H-M   'P 1'
#
loop_
_entity.id
_entity.type
_entity.pdbx_description
1 polymer ?
#
loop_
_entity_poly.entity_id
_entity_poly.type
_entity_poly.pdbx_seq_one_letter_code
_entity_poly.pdbx_strand_id
1 'polypeptide(L)'
;MLQVEPISQAAAQQRAGRCGRVANGVCIRLYDEAEFAERPRFTTPEIQRSSLAAVILRMKALGLDSIEQFPFIEPPPGKAIADGYQLLTELGAVDDRNALTPLGRELARLPLDPRIGRMILEARNREALTEVLIIAAALSVQDPRERPAEAQQAADEAHRKFSDERSEFLGWLKLWAHYHAAIAHKKSQRKLWGELRGQYLSPLRLREWHDVHSQLHTLVSEQGWRLNTTEATFEQIHCALLSGLLGNVGYKGDDDAQYLGARGIRFAIHPSSPLGRKAGRWIMAAELVETTRLYARSVARIEPHWLERVGAHLLKTSLLDPHWEKKPAQVTAFERATLYGLVVYNQRRVDFGRFDPKQAREIFLREALVAGEWDCRWPFFQHNQA
;
A
#
# COMPACT_ATOMS: atom_id res chain seq x y z
N MET A 1 4.93 1.43 -15.56
CA MET A 1 4.57 0.78 -16.83
C MET A 1 5.77 -0.03 -17.29
N LEU A 2 5.61 -1.33 -17.57
CA LEU A 2 6.66 -2.12 -18.20
C LEU A 2 6.63 -1.84 -19.70
N GLN A 3 7.25 -0.74 -20.12
CA GLN A 3 7.39 -0.40 -21.53
C GLN A 3 8.61 -1.09 -22.13
N VAL A 4 8.47 -1.59 -23.35
CA VAL A 4 9.61 -2.05 -24.13
C VAL A 4 10.22 -0.83 -24.81
N GLU A 5 11.46 -0.52 -24.47
CA GLU A 5 12.21 0.59 -25.06
C GLU A 5 13.41 0.06 -25.86
N PRO A 6 13.87 0.80 -26.88
CA PRO A 6 15.11 0.48 -27.58
C PRO A 6 16.32 0.45 -26.61
N ILE A 7 17.23 -0.50 -26.83
CA ILE A 7 18.45 -0.62 -26.02
C ILE A 7 19.45 0.50 -26.33
N SER A 8 20.23 0.93 -25.35
CA SER A 8 21.34 1.88 -25.55
C SER A 8 22.46 1.29 -26.43
N GLN A 9 23.30 2.16 -26.99
CA GLN A 9 24.47 1.74 -27.76
C GLN A 9 25.41 0.88 -26.92
N ALA A 10 25.67 1.27 -25.67
CA ALA A 10 26.50 0.50 -24.74
C ALA A 10 25.92 -0.90 -24.47
N ALA A 11 24.61 -1.02 -24.28
CA ALA A 11 23.96 -2.32 -24.08
C ALA A 11 24.04 -3.20 -25.33
N ALA A 12 23.87 -2.63 -26.52
CA ALA A 12 24.02 -3.33 -27.80
C ALA A 12 25.47 -3.80 -28.03
N GLN A 13 26.46 -2.98 -27.70
CA GLN A 13 27.88 -3.34 -27.76
C GLN A 13 28.21 -4.46 -26.75
N GLN A 14 27.69 -4.38 -25.52
CA GLN A 14 27.85 -5.42 -24.52
C GLN A 14 27.24 -6.76 -25.01
N ARG A 15 26.07 -6.72 -25.65
CA ARG A 15 25.45 -7.92 -26.27
C ARG A 15 26.30 -8.49 -27.39
N ALA A 16 26.85 -7.65 -28.27
CA ALA A 16 27.76 -8.09 -29.33
C ALA A 16 29.04 -8.74 -28.77
N GLY A 17 29.62 -8.16 -27.71
CA GLY A 17 30.80 -8.73 -27.03
C GLY A 17 30.56 -10.10 -26.39
N ARG A 18 29.30 -10.48 -26.10
CA ARG A 18 28.99 -11.84 -25.60
C ARG A 18 29.20 -12.93 -26.64
N CYS A 19 29.12 -12.61 -27.93
CA CYS A 19 29.32 -13.56 -29.02
C CYS A 19 30.79 -13.98 -29.18
N GLY A 20 31.74 -13.11 -28.79
CA GLY A 20 33.17 -13.30 -29.02
C GLY A 20 33.99 -13.81 -27.82
N ARG A 21 33.36 -14.51 -26.85
CA ARG A 21 34.03 -14.81 -25.55
C ARG A 21 35.13 -15.87 -25.61
N VAL A 22 34.99 -16.85 -26.51
CA VAL A 22 35.92 -18.00 -26.61
C VAL A 22 36.53 -18.09 -28.01
N ALA A 23 35.78 -17.69 -29.03
CA ALA A 23 36.20 -17.64 -30.42
C ALA A 23 35.50 -16.46 -31.12
N ASN A 24 35.91 -16.17 -32.36
CA ASN A 24 35.24 -15.18 -33.20
C ASN A 24 33.75 -15.53 -33.34
N GLY A 25 32.88 -14.60 -32.94
CA GLY A 25 31.43 -14.76 -33.01
C GLY A 25 30.79 -13.70 -33.89
N VAL A 26 29.67 -14.04 -34.52
CA VAL A 26 28.88 -13.13 -35.34
C VAL A 26 27.69 -12.64 -34.52
N CYS A 27 27.49 -11.32 -34.44
CA CYS A 27 26.33 -10.70 -33.81
C CYS A 27 25.42 -10.12 -34.89
N ILE A 28 24.22 -10.66 -35.05
CA ILE A 28 23.20 -10.13 -35.97
C ILE A 28 22.29 -9.19 -35.19
N ARG A 29 22.20 -7.94 -35.63
CA ARG A 29 21.31 -6.91 -35.05
C ARG A 29 20.08 -6.80 -35.94
N LEU A 30 18.89 -6.82 -35.33
CA LEU A 30 17.60 -6.75 -36.04
C LEU A 30 17.09 -5.31 -36.13
N TYR A 31 17.99 -4.37 -36.41
CA TYR A 31 17.72 -2.93 -36.54
C TYR A 31 18.80 -2.30 -37.42
N ASP A 32 18.45 -1.21 -38.09
CA ASP A 32 19.33 -0.54 -39.06
C ASP A 32 20.48 0.22 -38.37
N GLU A 33 21.55 0.47 -39.12
CA GLU A 33 22.71 1.19 -38.60
C GLU A 33 22.40 2.65 -38.25
N ALA A 34 21.57 3.32 -39.06
CA ALA A 34 21.11 4.68 -38.77
C ALA A 34 20.31 4.73 -37.46
N GLU A 35 19.38 3.79 -37.27
CA GLU A 35 18.60 3.66 -36.03
C GLU A 35 19.52 3.39 -34.82
N PHE A 36 20.57 2.59 -35.00
CA PHE A 36 21.57 2.36 -33.96
C PHE A 36 22.33 3.63 -33.56
N ALA A 37 22.69 4.46 -34.53
CA ALA A 37 23.43 5.71 -34.31
C ALA A 37 22.60 6.76 -33.56
N GLU A 38 21.28 6.78 -33.76
CA GLU A 38 20.35 7.71 -33.09
C GLU A 38 20.02 7.30 -31.64
N ARG A 39 20.32 6.06 -31.23
CA ARG A 39 20.03 5.59 -29.86
C ARG A 39 20.90 6.27 -28.81
N PRO A 40 20.43 6.39 -27.56
CA PRO A 40 21.24 6.87 -26.45
C PRO A 40 22.53 6.08 -26.28
N ARG A 41 23.64 6.76 -26.02
CA ARG A 41 24.94 6.12 -25.79
C ARG A 41 24.92 5.18 -24.60
N PHE A 42 24.34 5.63 -23.49
CA PHE A 42 24.25 4.89 -22.23
C PHE A 42 22.79 4.66 -21.84
N THR A 43 22.56 3.66 -21.02
CA THR A 43 21.24 3.39 -20.44
C THR A 43 20.96 4.41 -19.34
N THR A 44 19.74 4.92 -19.28
CA THR A 44 19.28 5.82 -18.22
C THR A 44 19.53 5.20 -16.83
N PRO A 45 20.16 5.92 -15.89
CA PRO A 45 20.44 5.39 -14.56
C PRO A 45 19.18 5.00 -13.78
N GLU A 46 19.35 4.10 -12.82
CA GLU A 46 18.25 3.63 -11.98
C GLU A 46 17.67 4.72 -11.07
N ILE A 47 18.50 5.64 -10.59
CA ILE A 47 18.07 6.78 -9.76
C ILE A 47 17.05 7.69 -10.45
N GLN A 48 17.02 7.68 -11.79
CA GLN A 48 16.04 8.44 -12.58
C GLN A 48 14.76 7.64 -12.89
N ARG A 49 14.75 6.33 -12.62
CA ARG A 49 13.68 5.41 -13.04
C ARG A 49 12.94 4.72 -11.89
N SER A 50 13.60 4.57 -10.74
CA SER A 50 13.08 3.85 -9.57
C SER A 50 12.55 4.81 -8.49
N SER A 51 11.72 4.29 -7.59
CA SER A 51 11.23 5.03 -6.43
C SER A 51 12.38 5.47 -5.53
N LEU A 52 12.39 6.74 -5.12
CA LEU A 52 13.43 7.33 -4.28
C LEU A 52 13.11 7.30 -2.79
N ALA A 53 11.93 6.83 -2.37
CA ALA A 53 11.52 6.88 -0.98
C ALA A 53 12.50 6.20 -0.02
N ALA A 54 13.02 5.02 -0.38
CA ALA A 54 14.02 4.30 0.40
C ALA A 54 15.34 5.10 0.53
N VAL A 55 15.78 5.71 -0.57
CA VAL A 55 17.00 6.52 -0.62
C VAL A 55 16.85 7.78 0.23
N ILE A 56 15.75 8.51 0.06
CA ILE A 56 15.42 9.72 0.83
C ILE A 56 15.37 9.41 2.32
N LEU A 57 14.68 8.34 2.71
CA LEU A 57 14.58 7.90 4.10
C LEU A 57 15.97 7.63 4.71
N ARG A 58 16.83 6.93 3.97
CA ARG A 58 18.18 6.60 4.41
C ARG A 58 19.07 7.84 4.50
N MET A 59 19.02 8.72 3.51
CA MET A 59 19.76 9.99 3.50
C MET A 59 19.40 10.85 4.71
N LYS A 60 18.10 11.02 4.99
CA LYS A 60 17.65 11.76 6.17
C LYS A 60 18.10 11.12 7.48
N ALA A 61 18.10 9.79 7.57
CA ALA A 61 18.58 9.10 8.77
C ALA A 61 20.09 9.29 9.01
N LEU A 62 20.85 9.60 7.95
CA LEU A 62 22.28 9.94 8.01
C LEU A 62 22.54 11.44 8.21
N GLY A 63 21.50 12.28 8.35
CA GLY A 63 21.63 13.73 8.49
C GLY A 63 21.90 14.48 7.18
N LEU A 64 21.60 13.86 6.03
CA LEU A 64 21.70 14.48 4.71
C LEU A 64 20.32 15.07 4.34
N ASP A 65 20.06 16.30 4.78
CA ASP A 65 18.70 16.86 4.76
C ASP A 65 18.23 17.44 3.42
N SER A 66 19.14 17.92 2.57
CA SER A 66 18.80 18.42 1.23
C SER A 66 19.29 17.44 0.17
N ILE A 67 18.34 16.66 -0.35
CA ILE A 67 18.59 15.76 -1.48
C ILE A 67 18.90 16.56 -2.75
N GLU A 68 18.30 17.74 -2.90
CA GLU A 68 18.49 18.63 -4.05
C GLU A 68 19.91 19.19 -4.13
N GLN A 69 20.57 19.35 -2.99
CA GLN A 69 21.96 19.82 -2.90
C GLN A 69 22.97 18.67 -2.88
N PHE A 70 22.50 17.43 -2.80
CA PHE A 70 23.39 16.28 -2.77
C PHE A 70 24.08 16.12 -4.15
N PRO A 71 25.42 15.96 -4.19
CA PRO A 71 26.18 15.97 -5.44
C PRO A 71 26.06 14.62 -6.18
N PHE A 72 24.88 14.33 -6.73
CA PHE A 72 24.67 13.18 -7.60
C PHE A 72 25.43 13.32 -8.91
N ILE A 73 25.99 12.23 -9.43
CA ILE A 73 26.58 12.17 -10.78
C ILE A 73 25.51 12.54 -11.82
N GLU A 74 24.33 11.94 -11.68
CA GLU A 74 23.14 12.28 -12.45
C GLU A 74 21.98 12.48 -11.46
N PRO A 75 21.50 13.72 -11.28
CA PRO A 75 20.47 14.01 -10.28
C PRO A 75 19.14 13.36 -10.66
N PRO A 76 18.37 12.89 -9.66
CA PRO A 76 17.01 12.44 -9.91
C PRO A 76 16.10 13.60 -10.36
N PRO A 77 15.05 13.32 -11.15
CA PRO A 77 14.08 14.33 -11.53
C PRO A 77 13.31 14.82 -10.29
N GLY A 78 13.00 16.12 -10.24
CA GLY A 78 12.29 16.75 -9.11
C GLY A 78 10.94 16.08 -8.78
N LYS A 79 10.25 15.56 -9.80
CA LYS A 79 9.02 14.77 -9.61
C LYS A 79 9.25 13.50 -8.80
N ALA A 80 10.32 12.75 -9.06
CA ALA A 80 10.62 11.53 -8.31
C ALA A 80 10.99 11.81 -6.84
N ILE A 81 11.65 12.95 -6.59
CA ILE A 81 11.90 13.44 -5.23
C ILE A 81 10.58 13.74 -4.51
N ALA A 82 9.69 14.51 -5.16
CA ALA A 82 8.39 14.87 -4.61
C ALA A 82 7.51 13.63 -4.33
N ASP A 83 7.45 12.68 -5.27
CA ASP A 83 6.73 11.41 -5.11
C ASP A 83 7.30 10.58 -3.95
N GLY A 84 8.63 10.58 -3.78
CA GLY A 84 9.31 9.94 -2.67
C GLY A 84 8.95 10.54 -1.31
N TYR A 85 8.97 11.88 -1.18
CA TYR A 85 8.52 12.56 0.04
C TYR A 85 7.03 12.31 0.32
N GLN A 86 6.19 12.39 -0.71
CA GLN A 86 4.76 12.12 -0.56
C GLN A 86 4.50 10.71 -0.03
N LEU A 87 5.26 9.70 -0.49
CA LEU A 87 5.21 8.36 0.06
C LEU A 87 5.68 8.32 1.51
N LEU A 88 6.77 8.98 1.86
CA LEU A 88 7.24 9.00 3.25
C LEU A 88 6.26 9.69 4.20
N THR A 89 5.59 10.76 3.76
CA THR A 89 4.50 11.40 4.52
C THR A 89 3.31 10.45 4.67
N GLU A 90 2.92 9.74 3.59
CA GLU A 90 1.87 8.71 3.63
C GLU A 90 2.15 7.65 4.70
N LEU A 91 3.39 7.16 4.76
CA LEU A 91 3.82 6.15 5.73
C LEU A 91 3.98 6.71 7.15
N GLY A 92 3.90 8.03 7.33
CA GLY A 92 4.16 8.71 8.61
C GLY A 92 5.64 8.75 8.99
N ALA A 93 6.54 8.53 8.03
CA ALA A 93 7.99 8.54 8.24
C ALA A 93 8.57 9.96 8.31
N VAL A 94 7.92 10.93 7.65
CA VAL A 94 8.27 12.36 7.75
C VAL A 94 7.05 13.20 8.09
N ASP A 95 7.27 14.35 8.72
CA ASP A 95 6.24 15.35 9.03
C ASP A 95 6.03 16.35 7.87
N ASP A 96 5.16 17.34 8.07
CA ASP A 96 4.86 18.39 7.09
C ASP A 96 6.06 19.26 6.71
N ARG A 97 7.13 19.24 7.50
CA ARG A 97 8.40 19.94 7.25
C ARG A 97 9.45 19.02 6.63
N ASN A 98 9.07 17.81 6.21
CA ASN A 98 9.95 16.76 5.72
C ASN A 98 11.02 16.33 6.75
N ALA A 99 10.79 16.52 8.05
CA ALA A 99 11.68 16.04 9.10
C ALA A 99 11.31 14.60 9.51
N LEU A 100 12.30 13.78 9.88
CA LEU A 100 12.04 12.41 10.31
C LEU A 100 11.25 12.35 11.62
N THR A 101 10.15 11.62 11.58
CA THR A 101 9.36 11.28 12.78
C THR A 101 10.07 10.19 13.59
N PRO A 102 9.67 9.95 14.85
CA PRO A 102 10.15 8.78 15.60
C PRO A 102 9.95 7.45 14.83
N LEU A 103 8.78 7.30 14.21
CA LEU A 103 8.48 6.14 13.35
C LEU A 103 9.39 6.08 12.12
N GLY A 104 9.66 7.21 11.46
CA GLY A 104 10.60 7.27 10.34
C GLY A 104 12.03 6.86 10.72
N ARG A 105 12.48 7.21 11.93
CA ARG A 105 13.79 6.78 12.45
C ARG A 105 13.85 5.28 12.70
N GLU A 106 12.79 4.67 13.21
CA GLU A 106 12.69 3.21 13.33
C GLU A 106 12.68 2.54 11.95
N LEU A 107 11.88 3.06 11.02
CA LEU A 107 11.77 2.54 9.66
C LEU A 107 13.10 2.57 8.92
N ALA A 108 13.89 3.65 9.05
CA ALA A 108 15.18 3.81 8.38
C ALA A 108 16.27 2.82 8.86
N ARG A 109 16.06 2.14 9.99
CA ARG A 109 16.96 1.08 10.49
C ARG A 109 16.75 -0.24 9.77
N LEU A 110 15.60 -0.44 9.13
CA LEU A 110 15.29 -1.65 8.37
C LEU A 110 15.88 -1.54 6.96
N PRO A 111 16.65 -2.53 6.48
CA PRO A 111 17.17 -2.56 5.10
C PRO A 111 16.08 -3.03 4.11
N LEU A 112 14.91 -2.41 4.14
CA LEU A 112 13.72 -2.83 3.39
C LEU A 112 13.12 -1.67 2.61
N ASP A 113 12.25 -1.98 1.64
CA ASP A 113 11.36 -0.97 1.06
C ASP A 113 10.51 -0.30 2.17
N PRO A 114 10.35 1.04 2.17
CA PRO A 114 9.61 1.74 3.21
C PRO A 114 8.17 1.25 3.42
N ARG A 115 7.45 0.81 2.38
CA ARG A 115 6.09 0.29 2.53
C ARG A 115 6.11 -1.02 3.28
N ILE A 116 7.01 -1.94 2.88
CA ILE A 116 7.20 -3.23 3.52
C ILE A 116 7.64 -3.07 4.98
N GLY A 117 8.63 -2.22 5.24
CA GLY A 117 9.07 -1.93 6.61
C GLY A 117 7.95 -1.32 7.46
N ARG A 118 7.11 -0.44 6.89
CA ARG A 118 5.98 0.16 7.59
C ARG A 118 4.93 -0.88 8.01
N MET A 119 4.65 -1.86 7.14
CA MET A 119 3.74 -2.97 7.45
C MET A 119 4.26 -3.83 8.61
N ILE A 120 5.55 -4.17 8.59
CA ILE A 120 6.18 -4.97 9.63
C ILE A 120 6.20 -4.22 10.97
N LEU A 121 6.52 -2.92 10.97
CA LEU A 121 6.47 -2.08 12.18
C LEU A 121 5.05 -2.01 12.75
N GLU A 122 4.02 -1.87 11.92
CA GLU A 122 2.63 -1.89 12.39
C GLU A 122 2.23 -3.25 12.95
N ALA A 123 2.68 -4.34 12.30
CA ALA A 123 2.38 -5.71 12.71
C ALA A 123 2.93 -6.03 14.10
N ARG A 124 4.10 -5.47 14.46
CA ARG A 124 4.67 -5.55 15.80
C ARG A 124 3.69 -5.00 16.86
N ASN A 125 3.11 -3.82 16.60
CA ASN A 125 2.20 -3.16 17.54
C ASN A 125 0.81 -3.82 17.60
N ARG A 126 0.46 -4.63 16.60
CA ARG A 126 -0.83 -5.30 16.46
C ARG A 126 -0.79 -6.80 16.76
N GLU A 127 0.35 -7.32 17.19
CA GLU A 127 0.55 -8.76 17.44
C GLU A 127 0.21 -9.64 16.22
N ALA A 128 0.63 -9.20 15.02
CA ALA A 128 0.42 -9.91 13.75
C ALA A 128 1.72 -10.12 12.96
N LEU A 129 2.85 -10.14 13.67
CA LEU A 129 4.17 -10.12 13.07
C LEU A 129 4.46 -11.42 12.28
N THR A 130 4.04 -12.58 12.78
CA THR A 130 4.24 -13.87 12.11
C THR A 130 3.58 -13.88 10.72
N GLU A 131 2.31 -13.50 10.64
CA GLU A 131 1.54 -13.49 9.40
C GLU A 131 2.03 -12.42 8.43
N VAL A 132 2.33 -11.22 8.95
CA VAL A 132 2.78 -10.11 8.11
C VAL A 132 4.18 -10.34 7.57
N LEU A 133 5.09 -11.01 8.28
CA LEU A 133 6.41 -11.38 7.73
C LEU A 133 6.28 -12.31 6.52
N ILE A 134 5.38 -13.30 6.58
CA ILE A 134 5.09 -14.22 5.48
C ILE A 134 4.57 -13.45 4.26
N ILE A 135 3.59 -12.56 4.48
CA ILE A 135 2.98 -11.75 3.42
C ILE A 135 3.99 -10.77 2.85
N ALA A 136 4.76 -10.08 3.69
CA ALA A 136 5.73 -9.08 3.26
C ALA A 136 6.87 -9.70 2.45
N ALA A 137 7.32 -10.90 2.82
CA ALA A 137 8.23 -11.69 2.00
C ALA A 137 7.60 -12.05 0.65
N ALA A 138 6.32 -12.43 0.63
CA ALA A 138 5.61 -12.77 -0.61
C ALA A 138 5.50 -11.56 -1.56
N LEU A 139 5.26 -10.37 -1.03
CA LEU A 139 5.17 -9.13 -1.79
C LEU A 139 6.53 -8.65 -2.33
N SER A 140 7.63 -9.16 -1.78
CA SER A 140 9.00 -8.78 -2.15
C SER A 140 9.61 -9.68 -3.23
N VAL A 141 8.95 -10.78 -3.58
CA VAL A 141 9.42 -11.77 -4.55
C VAL A 141 8.39 -11.98 -5.67
N GLN A 142 8.80 -12.69 -6.73
CA GLN A 142 7.86 -13.05 -7.78
C GLN A 142 6.86 -14.10 -7.31
N ASP A 143 5.58 -13.96 -7.71
CA ASP A 143 4.53 -14.92 -7.36
C ASP A 143 4.91 -16.36 -7.78
N PRO A 144 4.95 -17.32 -6.82
CA PRO A 144 5.24 -18.72 -7.11
C PRO A 144 4.13 -19.45 -7.87
N ARG A 145 2.92 -18.91 -7.93
CA ARG A 145 1.80 -19.49 -8.69
C ARG A 145 2.02 -19.25 -10.18
N GLU A 146 2.02 -20.34 -10.93
CA GLU A 146 2.15 -20.32 -12.38
C GLU A 146 0.77 -20.44 -13.03
N ARG A 147 0.50 -19.62 -14.05
CA ARG A 147 -0.76 -19.66 -14.79
C ARG A 147 -0.50 -19.69 -16.30
N PRO A 148 -0.04 -20.82 -16.85
CA PRO A 148 0.27 -20.94 -18.27
C PRO A 148 -0.97 -20.67 -19.13
N ALA A 149 -0.79 -20.03 -20.30
CA ALA A 149 -1.91 -19.66 -21.18
C ALA A 149 -2.74 -20.87 -21.64
N GLU A 150 -2.09 -22.01 -21.86
CA GLU A 150 -2.72 -23.25 -22.32
C GLU A 150 -3.46 -24.01 -21.19
N ALA A 151 -3.13 -23.74 -19.93
CA ALA A 151 -3.62 -24.49 -18.77
C ALA A 151 -4.26 -23.60 -17.69
N GLN A 152 -4.80 -22.44 -18.07
CA GLN A 152 -5.33 -21.44 -17.13
C GLN A 152 -6.39 -22.02 -16.19
N GLN A 153 -7.37 -22.76 -16.72
CA GLN A 153 -8.46 -23.33 -15.91
C GLN A 153 -7.95 -24.36 -14.89
N ALA A 154 -6.99 -25.21 -15.29
CA ALA A 154 -6.42 -26.21 -14.41
C ALA A 154 -5.55 -25.57 -13.30
N ALA A 155 -4.81 -24.50 -13.62
CA ALA A 155 -4.07 -23.73 -12.63
C ALA A 155 -5.02 -23.03 -11.64
N ASP A 156 -6.09 -22.40 -12.15
CA ASP A 156 -7.10 -21.72 -11.33
C ASP A 156 -7.81 -22.71 -10.38
N GLU A 157 -8.07 -23.94 -10.83
CA GLU A 157 -8.60 -25.02 -9.99
C GLU A 157 -7.60 -25.44 -8.91
N ALA A 158 -6.35 -25.69 -9.30
CA ALA A 158 -5.29 -26.11 -8.37
C ALA A 158 -5.02 -25.06 -7.28
N HIS A 159 -5.13 -23.78 -7.61
CA HIS A 159 -4.90 -22.68 -6.68
C HIS A 159 -6.11 -22.31 -5.83
N ARG A 160 -7.32 -22.78 -6.18
CA ARG A 160 -8.56 -22.42 -5.47
C ARG A 160 -8.54 -22.78 -3.98
N LYS A 161 -7.85 -23.86 -3.61
CA LYS A 161 -7.66 -24.27 -2.21
C LYS A 161 -6.89 -23.24 -1.36
N PHE A 162 -6.14 -22.35 -2.00
CA PHE A 162 -5.45 -21.24 -1.33
C PHE A 162 -6.28 -19.97 -1.29
N SER A 163 -7.44 -19.91 -1.95
CA SER A 163 -8.25 -18.70 -1.98
C SER A 163 -8.91 -18.42 -0.63
N ASP A 164 -9.16 -17.15 -0.36
CA ASP A 164 -9.99 -16.69 0.75
C ASP A 164 -11.10 -15.78 0.21
N GLU A 165 -12.27 -15.84 0.82
CA GLU A 165 -13.45 -15.10 0.36
C GLU A 165 -13.36 -13.60 0.64
N ARG A 166 -12.45 -13.18 1.51
CA ARG A 166 -12.30 -11.77 1.93
C ARG A 166 -10.95 -11.16 1.54
N SER A 167 -9.91 -11.97 1.33
CA SER A 167 -8.54 -11.47 1.17
C SER A 167 -7.58 -12.37 0.39
N GLU A 168 -7.01 -11.85 -0.69
CA GLU A 168 -5.91 -12.54 -1.38
C GLU A 168 -4.63 -12.60 -0.54
N PHE A 169 -4.47 -11.72 0.45
CA PHE A 169 -3.32 -11.76 1.36
C PHE A 169 -3.35 -13.00 2.27
N LEU A 170 -4.55 -13.41 2.72
CA LEU A 170 -4.69 -14.65 3.48
C LEU A 170 -4.41 -15.88 2.63
N GLY A 171 -4.55 -15.78 1.30
CA GLY A 171 -4.14 -16.85 0.41
C GLY A 171 -2.64 -17.12 0.40
N TRP A 172 -1.82 -16.10 0.67
CA TRP A 172 -0.39 -16.31 0.92
C TRP A 172 -0.15 -17.15 2.17
N LEU A 173 -0.87 -16.89 3.26
CA LEU A 173 -0.74 -17.69 4.48
C LEU A 173 -1.12 -19.17 4.25
N LYS A 174 -2.21 -19.41 3.51
CA LYS A 174 -2.65 -20.77 3.15
C LYS A 174 -1.61 -21.48 2.27
N LEU A 175 -1.07 -20.79 1.27
CA LEU A 175 -0.02 -21.35 0.40
C LEU A 175 1.27 -21.64 1.18
N TRP A 176 1.66 -20.74 2.09
CA TRP A 176 2.82 -20.91 2.95
C TRP A 176 2.68 -22.16 3.83
N ALA A 177 1.56 -22.31 4.53
CA ALA A 177 1.27 -23.47 5.34
C ALA A 177 1.31 -24.77 4.52
N HIS A 178 0.75 -24.75 3.31
CA HIS A 178 0.80 -25.89 2.38
C HIS A 178 2.24 -26.26 1.98
N TYR A 179 3.07 -25.28 1.64
CA TYR A 179 4.46 -25.49 1.27
C TYR A 179 5.27 -26.08 2.43
N HIS A 180 5.12 -25.54 3.63
CA HIS A 180 5.79 -26.05 4.83
C HIS A 180 5.37 -27.47 5.20
N ALA A 181 4.07 -27.79 5.08
CA ALA A 181 3.60 -29.15 5.27
C ALA A 181 4.24 -30.11 4.25
N ALA A 182 4.34 -29.70 2.98
CA ALA A 182 4.97 -30.52 1.94
C ALA A 182 6.47 -30.79 2.21
N ILE A 183 7.21 -29.80 2.73
CA ILE A 183 8.62 -29.96 3.14
C ILE A 183 8.74 -30.86 4.37
N ALA A 184 7.85 -30.71 5.36
CA ALA A 184 7.88 -31.47 6.60
C ALA A 184 7.74 -32.99 6.40
N HIS A 185 7.10 -33.42 5.30
CA HIS A 185 7.01 -34.83 4.91
C HIS A 185 8.36 -35.46 4.49
N LYS A 186 9.47 -34.70 4.46
CA LYS A 186 10.84 -35.18 4.16
C LYS A 186 10.93 -36.00 2.87
N LYS A 187 10.13 -35.65 1.86
CA LYS A 187 10.19 -36.28 0.53
C LYS A 187 11.53 -35.97 -0.14
N SER A 188 11.99 -36.84 -1.04
CA SER A 188 13.13 -36.50 -1.90
C SER A 188 12.83 -35.23 -2.70
N GLN A 189 13.86 -34.41 -2.93
CA GLN A 189 13.69 -33.12 -3.60
C GLN A 189 13.02 -33.26 -4.98
N ARG A 190 13.35 -34.32 -5.72
CA ARG A 190 12.72 -34.64 -7.02
C ARG A 190 11.21 -34.88 -6.90
N LYS A 191 10.77 -35.62 -5.87
CA LYS A 191 9.35 -35.92 -5.64
C LYS A 191 8.59 -34.66 -5.22
N LEU A 192 9.15 -33.87 -4.30
CA LEU A 192 8.57 -32.59 -3.88
C LEU A 192 8.40 -31.64 -5.07
N TRP A 193 9.42 -31.52 -5.92
CA TRP A 193 9.38 -30.66 -7.10
C TRP A 193 8.34 -31.13 -8.12
N GLY A 194 8.20 -32.45 -8.32
CA GLY A 194 7.16 -33.01 -9.17
C GLY A 194 5.75 -32.69 -8.67
N GLU A 195 5.52 -32.82 -7.37
CA GLU A 195 4.24 -32.52 -6.73
C GLU A 195 3.88 -31.03 -6.82
N LEU A 196 4.82 -30.13 -6.52
CA LEU A 196 4.60 -28.68 -6.60
C LEU A 196 4.30 -28.24 -8.05
N ARG A 197 5.06 -28.76 -9.02
CA ARG A 197 4.81 -28.49 -10.45
C ARG A 197 3.46 -29.03 -10.91
N GLY A 198 3.04 -30.20 -10.41
CA GLY A 198 1.71 -30.75 -10.66
C GLY A 198 0.56 -29.86 -10.17
N GLN A 199 0.85 -28.92 -9.27
CA GLN A 199 -0.09 -27.92 -8.74
C GLN A 199 0.14 -26.52 -9.31
N TYR A 200 0.92 -26.40 -10.38
CA TYR A 200 1.29 -25.13 -11.00
C TYR A 200 1.98 -24.17 -10.00
N LEU A 201 2.88 -24.71 -9.18
CA LEU A 201 3.71 -23.94 -8.26
C LEU A 201 5.18 -24.07 -8.64
N SER A 202 5.86 -22.94 -8.78
CA SER A 202 7.29 -22.87 -9.09
C SER A 202 8.13 -23.21 -7.86
N PRO A 203 8.87 -24.34 -7.83
CA PRO A 203 9.66 -24.72 -6.66
C PRO A 203 10.79 -23.72 -6.35
N LEU A 204 11.32 -23.06 -7.37
CA LEU A 204 12.38 -22.06 -7.23
C LEU A 204 11.87 -20.79 -6.53
N ARG A 205 10.71 -20.26 -6.97
CA ARG A 205 10.11 -19.07 -6.36
C ARG A 205 9.60 -19.33 -4.95
N LEU A 206 9.09 -20.54 -4.67
CA LEU A 206 8.72 -20.95 -3.30
C LEU A 206 9.94 -20.95 -2.37
N ARG A 207 11.08 -21.45 -2.86
CA ARG A 207 12.33 -21.42 -2.10
C ARG A 207 12.81 -19.98 -1.88
N GLU A 208 12.80 -19.15 -2.92
CA GLU A 208 13.17 -17.73 -2.83
C GLU A 208 12.31 -17.00 -1.79
N TRP A 209 10.99 -17.22 -1.83
CA TRP A 209 10.07 -16.67 -0.82
C TRP A 209 10.43 -17.13 0.60
N HIS A 210 10.74 -18.42 0.77
CA HIS A 210 11.17 -18.95 2.07
C HIS A 210 12.48 -18.34 2.56
N ASP A 211 13.44 -18.16 1.67
CA ASP A 211 14.74 -17.57 1.99
C ASP A 211 14.58 -16.09 2.40
N VAL A 212 13.74 -15.31 1.69
CA VAL A 212 13.42 -13.92 2.06
C VAL A 212 12.69 -13.85 3.40
N HIS A 213 11.70 -14.71 3.65
CA HIS A 213 11.04 -14.79 4.96
C HIS A 213 12.04 -15.08 6.08
N SER A 214 12.99 -15.99 5.86
CA SER A 214 14.02 -16.34 6.84
C SER A 214 14.96 -15.16 7.14
N GLN A 215 15.27 -14.33 6.13
CA GLN A 215 16.02 -13.09 6.30
C GLN A 215 15.22 -12.06 7.12
N LEU A 216 13.94 -11.86 6.80
CA LEU A 216 13.08 -10.95 7.57
C LEU A 216 12.91 -11.42 9.02
N HIS A 217 12.73 -12.72 9.24
CA HIS A 217 12.64 -13.31 10.57
C HIS A 217 13.93 -13.07 11.38
N THR A 218 15.10 -13.26 10.77
CA THR A 218 16.40 -12.98 11.40
C THR A 218 16.50 -11.50 11.77
N LEU A 219 16.15 -10.60 10.86
CA LEU A 219 16.20 -9.16 11.06
C LEU A 219 15.32 -8.69 12.24
N VAL A 220 14.10 -9.23 12.39
CA VAL A 220 13.24 -8.86 13.53
C VAL A 220 13.72 -9.49 14.83
N SER A 221 14.31 -10.69 14.78
CA SER A 221 14.88 -11.37 15.94
C SER A 221 16.10 -10.64 16.49
N GLU A 222 16.99 -10.16 15.62
CA GLU A 222 18.17 -9.35 15.99
C GLU A 222 17.78 -8.03 16.66
N GLN A 223 16.62 -7.48 16.31
CA GLN A 223 16.06 -6.29 16.97
C GLN A 223 15.32 -6.61 18.28
N GLY A 224 15.28 -7.87 18.69
CA GLY A 224 14.61 -8.33 19.90
C GLY A 224 13.09 -8.28 19.82
N TRP A 225 12.50 -8.24 18.62
CA TRP A 225 11.06 -8.22 18.45
C TRP A 225 10.48 -9.62 18.67
N ARG A 226 9.30 -9.67 19.30
CA ARG A 226 8.62 -10.93 19.61
C ARG A 226 7.57 -11.21 18.56
N LEU A 227 7.55 -12.45 18.06
CA LEU A 227 6.47 -12.97 17.25
C LEU A 227 5.22 -13.20 18.12
N ASN A 228 4.04 -13.11 17.52
CA ASN A 228 2.78 -13.45 18.18
C ASN A 228 2.66 -14.96 18.42
N THR A 229 2.11 -15.33 19.58
CA THR A 229 1.88 -16.73 19.98
C THR A 229 0.51 -17.26 19.57
N THR A 230 -0.45 -16.36 19.37
CA THR A 230 -1.79 -16.66 18.88
C THR A 230 -1.94 -16.19 17.44
N GLU A 231 -2.77 -16.88 16.67
CA GLU A 231 -3.08 -16.46 15.29
C GLU A 231 -3.71 -15.06 15.29
N ALA A 232 -3.19 -14.20 14.42
CA ALA A 232 -3.69 -12.84 14.28
C ALA A 232 -5.07 -12.80 13.63
N THR A 233 -5.93 -11.91 14.10
CA THR A 233 -7.25 -11.69 13.51
C THR A 233 -7.15 -11.05 12.13
N PHE A 234 -8.24 -11.17 11.36
CA PHE A 234 -8.38 -10.52 10.06
C PHE A 234 -8.05 -9.02 10.14
N GLU A 235 -8.59 -8.31 11.13
CA GLU A 235 -8.37 -6.88 11.30
C GLU A 235 -6.91 -6.55 11.65
N GLN A 236 -6.26 -7.31 12.53
CA GLN A 236 -4.87 -7.06 12.92
C GLN A 236 -3.93 -7.15 11.70
N ILE A 237 -4.07 -8.19 10.88
CA ILE A 237 -3.29 -8.39 9.66
C ILE A 237 -3.57 -7.25 8.67
N HIS A 238 -4.84 -6.98 8.38
CA HIS A 238 -5.20 -6.04 7.32
C HIS A 238 -4.90 -4.59 7.69
N CYS A 239 -5.05 -4.19 8.96
CA CYS A 239 -4.63 -2.87 9.39
C CYS A 239 -3.09 -2.71 9.33
N ALA A 240 -2.33 -3.79 9.61
CA ALA A 240 -0.88 -3.76 9.45
C ALA A 240 -0.48 -3.56 7.99
N LEU A 241 -1.08 -4.32 7.07
CA LEU A 241 -0.86 -4.17 5.63
C LEU A 241 -1.30 -2.79 5.12
N LEU A 242 -2.46 -2.32 5.56
CA LEU A 242 -3.03 -1.03 5.18
C LEU A 242 -2.07 0.11 5.49
N SER A 243 -1.29 0.04 6.58
CA SER A 243 -0.31 1.08 6.94
C SER A 243 0.77 1.33 5.88
N GLY A 244 1.11 0.33 5.07
CA GLY A 244 2.03 0.48 3.93
C GLY A 244 1.34 0.69 2.59
N LEU A 245 0.00 0.52 2.53
CA LEU A 245 -0.81 0.46 1.31
C LEU A 245 -1.93 1.53 1.27
N LEU A 246 -1.86 2.57 2.10
CA LEU A 246 -2.87 3.64 2.14
C LEU A 246 -3.10 4.30 0.77
N GLY A 247 -2.06 4.44 -0.05
CA GLY A 247 -2.18 4.95 -1.42
C GLY A 247 -2.89 4.01 -2.40
N ASN A 248 -3.08 2.73 -2.04
CA ASN A 248 -3.64 1.67 -2.88
C ASN A 248 -5.06 1.25 -2.44
N VAL A 249 -5.78 2.13 -1.76
CA VAL A 249 -7.17 1.90 -1.37
C VAL A 249 -8.13 2.28 -2.50
N GLY A 250 -9.27 1.59 -2.57
CA GLY A 250 -10.33 1.86 -3.53
C GLY A 250 -11.72 1.76 -2.93
N TYR A 251 -12.60 2.65 -3.36
CA TYR A 251 -14.03 2.64 -3.08
C TYR A 251 -14.83 2.43 -4.36
N LYS A 252 -15.87 1.60 -4.30
CA LYS A 252 -16.79 1.36 -5.41
C LYS A 252 -18.22 1.68 -4.99
N GLY A 253 -18.84 2.65 -5.67
CA GLY A 253 -20.26 2.94 -5.54
C GLY A 253 -21.13 1.82 -6.12
N ASP A 254 -22.43 1.84 -5.81
CA ASP A 254 -23.35 0.77 -6.19
C ASP A 254 -23.49 0.59 -7.71
N ASP A 255 -23.50 1.71 -8.45
CA ASP A 255 -23.66 1.73 -9.91
C ASP A 255 -22.32 1.83 -10.67
N ASP A 256 -21.20 1.92 -9.96
CA ASP A 256 -19.90 2.12 -10.59
C ASP A 256 -19.37 0.81 -11.21
N ALA A 257 -18.75 0.90 -12.38
CA ALA A 257 -18.06 -0.24 -12.98
C ALA A 257 -16.66 -0.48 -12.39
N GLN A 258 -16.00 0.59 -11.92
CA GLN A 258 -14.61 0.65 -11.47
C GLN A 258 -14.52 1.18 -10.04
N TYR A 259 -13.39 0.90 -9.37
CA TYR A 259 -13.08 1.51 -8.08
C TYR A 259 -12.49 2.90 -8.29
N LEU A 260 -12.96 3.85 -7.50
CA LEU A 260 -12.33 5.14 -7.28
C LEU A 260 -11.22 4.97 -6.24
N GLY A 261 -9.98 5.20 -6.65
CA GLY A 261 -8.80 5.14 -5.80
C GLY A 261 -8.37 6.50 -5.25
N ALA A 262 -7.32 6.45 -4.43
CA ALA A 262 -6.66 7.64 -3.91
C ALA A 262 -6.27 8.61 -5.05
N ARG A 263 -6.44 9.92 -4.82
CA ARG A 263 -6.06 10.99 -5.76
C ARG A 263 -6.83 10.94 -7.09
N GLY A 264 -8.02 10.34 -7.08
CA GLY A 264 -8.95 10.35 -8.23
C GLY A 264 -8.66 9.32 -9.32
N ILE A 265 -7.69 8.42 -9.11
CA ILE A 265 -7.41 7.34 -10.07
C ILE A 265 -8.60 6.39 -10.13
N ARG A 266 -8.83 5.76 -11.29
CA ARG A 266 -9.85 4.72 -11.46
C ARG A 266 -9.18 3.42 -11.85
N PHE A 267 -9.55 2.32 -11.19
CA PHE A 267 -8.99 1.01 -11.47
C PHE A 267 -10.03 -0.10 -11.36
N ALA A 268 -9.72 -1.24 -11.99
CA ALA A 268 -10.52 -2.46 -11.85
C ALA A 268 -9.72 -3.53 -11.09
N ILE A 269 -10.40 -4.47 -10.44
CA ILE A 269 -9.73 -5.66 -9.91
C ILE A 269 -9.25 -6.50 -11.10
N HIS A 270 -8.02 -7.02 -11.04
CA HIS A 270 -7.47 -7.84 -12.11
C HIS A 270 -8.34 -9.08 -12.38
N PRO A 271 -8.59 -9.49 -13.64
CA PRO A 271 -9.50 -10.60 -13.95
C PRO A 271 -9.11 -11.95 -13.35
N SER A 272 -7.82 -12.14 -13.02
CA SER A 272 -7.34 -13.37 -12.36
C SER A 272 -7.64 -13.41 -10.85
N SER A 273 -8.20 -12.34 -10.28
CA SER A 273 -8.54 -12.27 -8.87
C SER A 273 -9.72 -13.19 -8.55
N PRO A 274 -9.60 -14.14 -7.60
CA PRO A 274 -10.75 -14.91 -7.12
C PRO A 274 -11.80 -14.05 -6.40
N LEU A 275 -11.42 -12.88 -5.87
CA LEU A 275 -12.35 -11.96 -5.21
C LEU A 275 -13.27 -11.28 -6.22
N GLY A 276 -12.73 -10.75 -7.31
CA GLY A 276 -13.50 -10.17 -8.42
C GLY A 276 -14.66 -9.27 -7.93
N ARG A 277 -15.90 -9.69 -8.16
CA ARG A 277 -17.11 -8.94 -7.74
C ARG A 277 -17.44 -9.04 -6.25
N LYS A 278 -16.89 -10.03 -5.53
CA LYS A 278 -17.15 -10.28 -4.10
C LYS A 278 -16.33 -9.39 -3.15
N ALA A 279 -15.37 -8.62 -3.68
CA ALA A 279 -14.43 -7.84 -2.86
C ALA A 279 -15.11 -6.77 -1.97
N GLY A 280 -16.35 -6.37 -2.29
CA GLY A 280 -17.11 -5.38 -1.53
C GLY A 280 -16.89 -3.95 -2.02
N ARG A 281 -17.36 -2.97 -1.25
CA ARG A 281 -17.25 -1.55 -1.63
C ARG A 281 -15.86 -0.98 -1.38
N TRP A 282 -15.22 -1.40 -0.29
CA TRP A 282 -13.90 -0.90 0.11
C TRP A 282 -12.87 -2.01 0.02
N ILE A 283 -11.78 -1.71 -0.68
CA ILE A 283 -10.66 -2.63 -0.84
C ILE A 283 -9.32 -1.93 -0.64
N MET A 284 -8.31 -2.71 -0.28
CA MET A 284 -6.90 -2.36 -0.46
C MET A 284 -6.26 -3.31 -1.47
N ALA A 285 -5.25 -2.83 -2.19
CA ALA A 285 -4.47 -3.62 -3.15
C ALA A 285 -2.98 -3.57 -2.80
N ALA A 286 -2.25 -4.67 -3.04
CA ALA A 286 -0.79 -4.66 -2.87
C ALA A 286 -0.12 -3.77 -3.92
N GLU A 287 -0.60 -3.85 -5.17
CA GLU A 287 -0.09 -3.07 -6.28
C GLU A 287 -1.19 -2.65 -7.25
N LEU A 288 -0.97 -1.52 -7.91
CA LEU A 288 -1.77 -1.02 -9.04
C LEU A 288 -0.89 -1.06 -10.29
N VAL A 289 -1.23 -1.92 -11.24
CA VAL A 289 -0.44 -2.17 -12.45
C VAL A 289 -1.23 -1.79 -13.68
N GLU A 290 -0.65 -0.97 -14.53
CA GLU A 290 -1.23 -0.55 -15.79
C GLU A 290 -0.78 -1.49 -16.92
N THR A 291 -1.76 -2.11 -17.59
CA THR A 291 -1.56 -2.92 -18.80
C THR A 291 -2.46 -2.40 -19.93
N THR A 292 -3.68 -2.92 -20.06
CA THR A 292 -4.72 -2.37 -20.95
C THR A 292 -5.54 -1.28 -20.28
N ARG A 293 -5.67 -1.36 -18.95
CA ARG A 293 -6.17 -0.34 -18.03
C ARG A 293 -5.47 -0.53 -16.69
N LEU A 294 -5.72 0.36 -15.75
CA LEU A 294 -5.18 0.23 -14.39
C LEU A 294 -5.89 -0.92 -13.65
N TYR A 295 -5.11 -1.91 -13.21
CA TYR A 295 -5.60 -3.07 -12.46
C TYR A 295 -5.00 -3.17 -11.06
N ALA A 296 -5.86 -3.45 -10.09
CA ALA A 296 -5.45 -3.85 -8.75
C ALA A 296 -5.14 -5.35 -8.70
N ARG A 297 -4.00 -5.71 -8.09
CA ARG A 297 -3.59 -7.11 -7.87
C ARG A 297 -3.33 -7.33 -6.38
N SER A 298 -3.59 -8.56 -5.92
CA SER A 298 -3.52 -8.93 -4.49
C SER A 298 -4.40 -8.01 -3.64
N VAL A 299 -5.72 -8.21 -3.75
CA VAL A 299 -6.73 -7.35 -3.12
C VAL A 299 -7.33 -7.97 -1.86
N ALA A 300 -7.80 -7.12 -0.96
CA ALA A 300 -8.60 -7.55 0.19
C ALA A 300 -9.65 -6.51 0.56
N ARG A 301 -10.77 -7.00 1.11
CA ARG A 301 -11.81 -6.16 1.69
C ARG A 301 -11.26 -5.45 2.93
N ILE A 302 -11.59 -4.17 3.06
CA ILE A 302 -11.30 -3.37 4.26
C ILE A 302 -12.55 -2.67 4.78
N GLU A 303 -12.54 -2.30 6.06
CA GLU A 303 -13.61 -1.51 6.66
C GLU A 303 -13.22 -0.02 6.72
N PRO A 304 -14.15 0.93 6.47
CA PRO A 304 -13.85 2.36 6.42
C PRO A 304 -13.21 2.90 7.71
N HIS A 305 -13.66 2.41 8.88
CA HIS A 305 -13.13 2.86 10.17
C HIS A 305 -11.66 2.46 10.39
N TRP A 306 -11.11 1.50 9.63
CA TRP A 306 -9.67 1.20 9.65
C TRP A 306 -8.85 2.32 9.01
N LEU A 307 -9.39 2.98 7.97
CA LEU A 307 -8.74 4.13 7.33
C LEU A 307 -8.61 5.29 8.31
N GLU A 308 -9.60 5.48 9.19
CA GLU A 308 -9.54 6.50 10.24
C GLU A 308 -8.46 6.22 11.27
N ARG A 309 -8.28 4.96 11.65
CA ARG A 309 -7.28 4.56 12.65
C ARG A 309 -5.86 4.58 12.08
N VAL A 310 -5.68 4.04 10.88
CA VAL A 310 -4.35 3.84 10.27
C VAL A 310 -3.87 5.09 9.53
N GLY A 311 -4.80 5.81 8.89
CA GLY A 311 -4.52 7.02 8.11
C GLY A 311 -4.89 8.32 8.83
N ALA A 312 -4.97 8.32 10.16
CA ALA A 312 -5.41 9.47 10.96
C ALA A 312 -4.66 10.76 10.62
N HIS A 313 -3.34 10.68 10.40
CA HIS A 313 -2.46 11.81 10.06
C HIS A 313 -2.68 12.37 8.65
N LEU A 314 -3.43 11.67 7.79
CA LEU A 314 -3.72 12.05 6.41
C LEU A 314 -5.18 12.46 6.19
N LEU A 315 -6.03 12.29 7.20
CA LEU A 315 -7.43 12.64 7.11
C LEU A 315 -7.60 14.16 7.05
N LYS A 316 -8.41 14.60 6.09
CA LYS A 316 -8.90 15.97 6.02
C LYS A 316 -10.35 15.99 6.46
N THR A 317 -10.62 16.64 7.58
CA THR A 317 -11.97 16.82 8.12
C THR A 317 -12.53 18.19 7.75
N SER A 318 -13.84 18.24 7.53
CA SER A 318 -14.60 19.47 7.30
C SER A 318 -15.90 19.41 8.11
N LEU A 319 -16.24 20.52 8.78
CA LEU A 319 -17.51 20.68 9.48
C LEU A 319 -18.55 21.25 8.52
N LEU A 320 -19.74 20.65 8.53
CA LEU A 320 -20.87 20.98 7.68
C LEU A 320 -22.08 21.28 8.56
N ASP A 321 -22.90 22.23 8.11
CA ASP A 321 -24.22 22.53 8.68
C ASP A 321 -24.24 22.65 10.21
N PRO A 322 -23.54 23.65 10.78
CA PRO A 322 -23.63 23.92 12.21
C PRO A 322 -25.03 24.47 12.56
N HIS A 323 -25.74 23.78 13.44
CA HIS A 323 -27.12 24.11 13.82
C HIS A 323 -27.41 23.80 15.29
N TRP A 324 -28.44 24.44 15.83
CA TRP A 324 -28.91 24.14 17.19
C TRP A 324 -29.67 22.81 17.25
N GLU A 325 -29.33 21.96 18.22
CA GLU A 325 -30.10 20.75 18.53
C GLU A 325 -30.76 20.84 19.91
N LYS A 326 -32.10 20.79 19.93
CA LYS A 326 -32.92 20.97 21.15
C LYS A 326 -32.66 19.91 22.24
N LYS A 327 -32.56 18.64 21.83
CA LYS A 327 -32.41 17.50 22.76
C LYS A 327 -31.10 17.53 23.56
N PRO A 328 -29.92 17.62 22.92
CA PRO A 328 -28.65 17.76 23.63
C PRO A 328 -28.42 19.19 24.16
N ALA A 329 -29.27 20.16 23.78
CA ALA A 329 -29.13 21.58 24.13
C ALA A 329 -27.72 22.11 23.79
N GLN A 330 -27.24 21.80 22.60
CA GLN A 330 -25.92 22.21 22.12
C GLN A 330 -25.96 22.52 20.62
N VAL A 331 -25.03 23.35 20.15
CA VAL A 331 -24.79 23.53 18.72
C VAL A 331 -24.01 22.34 18.20
N THR A 332 -24.61 21.60 17.27
CA THR A 332 -24.04 20.39 16.67
C THR A 332 -23.70 20.70 15.21
N ALA A 333 -22.66 20.05 14.69
CA ALA A 333 -22.34 20.06 13.28
C ALA A 333 -22.14 18.63 12.77
N PHE A 334 -22.18 18.48 11.45
CA PHE A 334 -21.85 17.23 10.77
C PHE A 334 -20.40 17.26 10.28
N GLU A 335 -19.59 16.32 10.73
CA GLU A 335 -18.23 16.14 10.26
C GLU A 335 -18.20 15.19 9.05
N ARG A 336 -17.45 15.60 8.03
CA ARG A 336 -17.07 14.79 6.88
C ARG A 336 -15.56 14.64 6.86
N ALA A 337 -15.07 13.40 6.75
CA ALA A 337 -13.64 13.14 6.58
C ALA A 337 -13.33 12.54 5.21
N THR A 338 -12.22 12.99 4.66
CA THR A 338 -11.70 12.48 3.38
C THR A 338 -10.25 12.01 3.52
N LEU A 339 -9.95 10.90 2.86
CA LEU A 339 -8.58 10.38 2.69
C LEU A 339 -8.27 10.36 1.20
N TYR A 340 -7.32 11.18 0.76
CA TYR A 340 -6.94 11.30 -0.66
C TYR A 340 -8.11 11.54 -1.63
N GLY A 341 -9.13 12.27 -1.18
CA GLY A 341 -10.33 12.57 -1.96
C GLY A 341 -11.44 11.51 -1.83
N LEU A 342 -11.18 10.37 -1.20
CA LEU A 342 -12.20 9.38 -0.88
C LEU A 342 -12.92 9.78 0.41
N VAL A 343 -14.25 9.76 0.41
CA VAL A 343 -15.06 10.05 1.60
C VAL A 343 -15.07 8.83 2.50
N VAL A 344 -14.43 8.91 3.67
CA VAL A 344 -14.33 7.79 4.62
C VAL A 344 -15.60 7.70 5.46
N TYR A 345 -16.06 8.84 5.97
CA TYR A 345 -17.36 8.98 6.59
C TYR A 345 -17.96 10.35 6.26
N ASN A 346 -19.28 10.40 6.29
CA ASN A 346 -20.07 11.60 6.08
C ASN A 346 -21.14 11.65 7.18
N GLN A 347 -21.48 12.86 7.63
CA GLN A 347 -22.54 13.11 8.62
C GLN A 347 -22.27 12.54 10.03
N ARG A 348 -21.01 12.54 10.50
CA ARG A 348 -20.72 12.23 11.91
C ARG A 348 -21.10 13.44 12.77
N ARG A 349 -22.01 13.26 13.72
CA ARG A 349 -22.42 14.32 14.65
C ARG A 349 -21.28 14.68 15.61
N VAL A 350 -20.93 15.95 15.69
CA VAL A 350 -19.89 16.47 16.57
C VAL A 350 -20.34 17.74 17.30
N ASP A 351 -19.83 17.93 18.51
CA ASP A 351 -20.01 19.15 19.30
C ASP A 351 -19.26 20.30 18.61
N PHE A 352 -20.02 21.21 17.97
CA PHE A 352 -19.45 22.30 17.19
C PHE A 352 -18.74 23.34 18.06
N GLY A 353 -19.17 23.48 19.31
CA GLY A 353 -18.61 24.44 20.26
C GLY A 353 -17.14 24.20 20.58
N ARG A 354 -16.64 22.97 20.41
CA ARG A 354 -15.22 22.63 20.59
C ARG A 354 -14.31 23.14 19.47
N PHE A 355 -14.86 23.36 18.28
CA PHE A 355 -14.11 23.74 17.09
C PHE A 355 -14.19 25.24 16.83
N ASP A 356 -15.40 25.82 16.91
CA ASP A 356 -15.60 27.27 16.79
C ASP A 356 -16.57 27.77 17.88
N PRO A 357 -16.04 28.12 19.07
CA PRO A 357 -16.85 28.66 20.15
C PRO A 357 -17.58 29.95 19.80
N LYS A 358 -17.04 30.76 18.87
CA LYS A 358 -17.63 32.06 18.52
C LYS A 358 -18.86 31.87 17.64
N GLN A 359 -18.73 31.11 16.55
CA GLN A 359 -19.86 30.83 15.67
C GLN A 359 -20.92 29.97 16.39
N ALA A 360 -20.50 29.01 17.22
CA ALA A 360 -21.43 28.26 18.07
C ALA A 360 -22.25 29.17 18.98
N ARG A 361 -21.62 30.19 19.60
CA ARG A 361 -22.34 31.16 20.43
C ARG A 361 -23.36 31.96 19.61
N GLU A 362 -23.02 32.40 18.40
CA GLU A 362 -23.97 33.13 17.55
C GLU A 362 -25.20 32.29 17.18
N ILE A 363 -24.98 31.03 16.80
CA ILE A 363 -26.06 30.07 16.50
C ILE A 363 -26.91 29.82 17.74
N PHE A 364 -26.30 29.61 18.90
CA PHE A 364 -27.01 29.45 20.17
C PHE A 364 -27.88 30.67 20.49
N LEU A 365 -27.35 31.88 20.39
CA LEU A 365 -28.12 33.09 20.65
C LEU A 365 -29.31 33.22 19.69
N ARG A 366 -29.09 32.99 18.39
CA ARG A 366 -30.12 33.16 17.36
C ARG A 366 -31.20 32.09 17.41
N GLU A 367 -30.81 30.83 17.46
CA GLU A 367 -31.72 29.69 17.36
C GLU A 367 -32.24 29.29 18.74
N ALA A 368 -31.34 29.02 19.69
CA ALA A 368 -31.71 28.54 21.00
C ALA A 368 -32.47 29.61 21.81
N LEU A 369 -31.93 30.83 21.90
CA LEU A 369 -32.53 31.89 22.72
C LEU A 369 -33.60 32.69 21.97
N VAL A 370 -33.24 33.33 20.85
CA VAL A 370 -34.12 34.27 20.16
C VAL A 370 -35.29 33.57 19.47
N ALA A 371 -35.06 32.45 18.79
CA ALA A 371 -36.13 31.67 18.17
C ALA A 371 -36.90 30.76 19.16
N GLY A 372 -36.53 30.78 20.45
CA GLY A 372 -37.24 30.02 21.50
C GLY A 372 -37.06 28.50 21.39
N GLU A 373 -36.01 28.04 20.71
CA GLU A 373 -35.78 26.62 20.47
C GLU A 373 -35.15 25.88 21.66
N TRP A 374 -34.80 26.61 22.71
CA TRP A 374 -34.30 26.05 23.95
C TRP A 374 -35.39 26.01 25.02
N ASP A 375 -35.82 24.80 25.37
CA ASP A 375 -36.71 24.57 26.50
C ASP A 375 -35.89 24.66 27.81
N CYS A 376 -35.71 25.88 28.31
CA CYS A 376 -35.04 26.12 29.59
C CYS A 376 -35.97 26.85 30.57
N ARG A 377 -36.00 26.38 31.82
CA ARG A 377 -36.80 26.96 32.91
C ARG A 377 -36.04 28.04 33.68
N TRP A 378 -35.07 28.68 33.05
CA TRP A 378 -34.21 29.64 33.72
C TRP A 378 -34.94 30.97 33.90
N PRO A 379 -34.89 31.61 35.09
CA PRO A 379 -35.67 32.81 35.39
C PRO A 379 -35.48 33.95 34.39
N PHE A 380 -34.25 34.17 33.90
CA PHE A 380 -33.99 35.24 32.92
C PHE A 380 -34.63 34.94 31.56
N PHE A 381 -34.71 33.67 31.17
CA PHE A 381 -35.25 33.30 29.87
C PHE A 381 -36.76 33.43 29.86
N GLN A 382 -37.41 33.02 30.95
CA GLN A 382 -38.84 33.25 31.17
C GLN A 382 -39.18 34.75 31.26
N HIS A 383 -38.34 35.55 31.93
CA HIS A 383 -38.50 37.00 31.99
C HIS A 383 -38.39 37.68 30.62
N ASN A 384 -37.47 37.21 29.76
CA ASN A 384 -37.24 37.79 28.44
C ASN A 384 -38.22 37.29 27.35
N GLN A 385 -39.04 36.27 27.64
CA GLN A 385 -40.12 35.79 26.75
C GLN A 385 -41.48 36.44 27.03
N ALA A 386 -41.67 37.01 28.23
CA ALA A 386 -42.85 37.77 28.63
C ALA A 386 -42.79 39.19 28.08
#